data_AF-A0A4T0X6K1-F1
#
_entry.id   AF-A0A4T0X6K1-F1
#
_cell.length_a   1.000
_cell.length_b   1.000
_cell.length_c   1.000
_cell.angle_alpha   90.00
_cell.angle_beta   90.00
_cell.angle_gamma   90.00
#
_symmetry.space_group_name_H-M   'P 1'
#
loop_
_entity.id
_entity.type
_entity.pdbx_description
1 polymer ?
#
loop_
_entity_poly.entity_id
_entity_poly.type
_entity_poly.pdbx_seq_one_letter_code
_entity_poly.pdbx_strand_id
1 'polypeptide(L)'
;MASKLEFPIVQIKNLPFNHNPKDLFTLLGQFGNIHEIRTGSVSDVETRGQAIVVYTTLKAAHLALEKLSGFNYHGRYLVVKMYTPEPKVIDELLVKYNKNDDIKGL
;
A
#
# COMPACT_ATOMS: atom_id res chain seq x y z
N MET A 1 18.02 20.03 -0.46
CA MET A 1 16.78 19.38 0.05
C MET A 1 17.00 17.89 -0.03
N ALA A 2 16.98 17.16 1.08
CA ALA A 2 17.01 15.70 1.01
C ALA A 2 15.69 15.22 0.40
N SER A 3 15.74 14.54 -0.74
CA SER A 3 14.55 13.89 -1.28
C SER A 3 14.11 12.83 -0.26
N LYS A 4 12.85 12.93 0.18
CA LYS A 4 12.26 11.93 1.06
C LYS A 4 12.24 10.61 0.30
N LEU A 5 12.78 9.54 0.88
CA LEU A 5 12.71 8.22 0.27
C LEU A 5 11.24 7.77 0.26
N GLU A 6 10.68 7.64 -0.93
CA GLU A 6 9.31 7.19 -1.12
C GLU A 6 9.30 5.73 -1.56
N PHE A 7 8.35 4.98 -1.04
CA PHE A 7 8.14 3.58 -1.38
C PHE A 7 6.81 3.47 -2.13
N PRO A 8 6.67 2.51 -3.05
CA PRO A 8 5.42 2.26 -3.75
C PRO A 8 4.39 1.55 -2.85
N ILE A 9 4.23 2.02 -1.61
CA ILE A 9 3.40 1.41 -0.59
C ILE A 9 2.34 2.41 -0.16
N VAL A 10 1.09 1.98 -0.13
CA VAL A 10 -0.03 2.76 0.41
C VAL A 10 -0.68 2.05 1.58
N GLN A 11 -1.12 2.84 2.55
CA GLN A 11 -2.00 2.41 3.61
C GLN A 11 -3.42 2.88 3.31
N ILE A 12 -4.36 1.95 3.36
CA ILE A 12 -5.79 2.19 3.23
C ILE A 12 -6.42 1.98 4.61
N LYS A 13 -7.27 2.90 5.03
CA LYS A 13 -8.05 2.82 6.27
C LYS A 13 -9.54 2.99 5.96
N ASN A 14 -10.37 2.62 6.92
CA ASN A 14 -11.83 2.67 6.83
C ASN A 14 -12.44 1.70 5.81
N LEU A 15 -11.77 0.58 5.51
CA LEU A 15 -12.33 -0.49 4.69
C LEU A 15 -13.58 -1.11 5.37
N PRO A 16 -14.59 -1.52 4.60
CA PRO A 16 -15.69 -2.35 5.09
C PRO A 16 -15.16 -3.61 5.79
N PHE A 17 -15.77 -3.98 6.92
CA PHE A 17 -15.28 -5.13 7.69
C PHE A 17 -15.60 -6.48 7.05
N ASN A 18 -16.52 -6.48 6.08
CA ASN A 18 -16.96 -7.62 5.29
C ASN A 18 -16.45 -7.56 3.85
N HIS A 19 -15.36 -6.83 3.58
CA HIS A 19 -14.79 -6.76 2.24
C HIS A 19 -14.28 -8.13 1.78
N ASN A 20 -14.46 -8.44 0.50
CA ASN A 20 -13.94 -9.64 -0.13
C ASN A 20 -12.53 -9.36 -0.69
N PRO A 21 -11.52 -10.20 -0.42
CA PRO A 21 -10.17 -10.03 -0.95
C PRO A 21 -10.10 -9.92 -2.48
N LYS A 22 -10.96 -10.64 -3.21
CA LYS A 22 -10.97 -10.61 -4.69
C LYS A 22 -11.42 -9.25 -5.23
N ASP A 23 -12.43 -8.65 -4.61
CA ASP A 23 -12.96 -7.35 -5.03
C ASP A 23 -11.97 -6.25 -4.68
N LEU A 24 -11.31 -6.36 -3.51
CA LEU A 24 -10.24 -5.45 -3.11
C LEU A 24 -9.04 -5.52 -4.07
N PHE A 25 -8.62 -6.72 -4.48
CA PHE A 25 -7.56 -6.89 -5.47
C PHE A 25 -7.95 -6.28 -6.82
N THR A 26 -9.19 -6.50 -7.27
CA THR A 26 -9.71 -5.93 -8.53
C THR A 26 -9.77 -4.40 -8.49
N LEU A 27 -10.23 -3.82 -7.37
CA LEU A 27 -10.27 -2.37 -7.17
C LEU A 27 -8.87 -1.76 -7.24
N LEU A 28 -7.91 -2.35 -6.51
CA LEU A 28 -6.54 -1.82 -6.41
C LEU A 28 -5.72 -2.08 -7.67
N GLY A 29 -5.97 -3.18 -8.38
CA GLY A 29 -5.25 -3.55 -9.60
C GLY A 29 -5.47 -2.56 -10.75
N GLN A 30 -6.52 -1.73 -10.69
CA GLN A 30 -6.78 -0.69 -11.70
C GLN A 30 -5.68 0.39 -11.77
N PHE A 31 -4.88 0.56 -10.71
CA PHE A 31 -3.85 1.59 -10.65
C PHE A 31 -2.46 1.08 -11.07
N GLY A 32 -2.25 -0.24 -11.07
CA GLY A 32 -1.01 -0.87 -11.47
C GLY A 32 -0.81 -2.26 -10.85
N ASN A 33 0.30 -2.89 -11.21
CA ASN A 33 0.63 -4.21 -10.69
C ASN A 33 0.91 -4.16 -9.19
N ILE A 34 0.35 -5.13 -8.47
CA ILE A 34 0.47 -5.28 -7.02
C ILE A 34 1.46 -6.39 -6.74
N HIS A 35 2.44 -6.11 -5.88
CA HIS A 35 3.32 -7.14 -5.31
C HIS A 35 2.64 -7.88 -4.16
N GLU A 36 2.03 -7.14 -3.23
CA GLU A 36 1.44 -7.72 -2.03
C GLU A 36 0.28 -6.86 -1.50
N ILE A 37 -0.75 -7.52 -0.94
CA ILE A 37 -1.80 -6.89 -0.16
C ILE A 37 -1.83 -7.56 1.21
N ARG A 38 -1.68 -6.77 2.27
CA ARG A 38 -1.85 -7.21 3.65
C ARG A 38 -3.05 -6.53 4.25
N THR A 39 -4.10 -7.30 4.51
CA THR A 39 -5.29 -6.82 5.23
C THR A 39 -5.09 -7.01 6.73
N GLY A 40 -5.49 -6.03 7.53
CA GLY A 40 -5.51 -6.17 8.98
C GLY A 40 -6.50 -7.23 9.45
N SER A 41 -6.29 -7.76 10.65
CA SER A 41 -7.14 -8.84 11.18
C SER A 41 -8.52 -8.29 11.56
N VAL A 42 -9.56 -9.10 11.33
CA VAL A 42 -10.94 -8.75 11.75
C VAL A 42 -11.08 -8.78 13.28
N SER A 43 -10.28 -9.59 13.98
CA SER A 43 -10.30 -9.74 15.43
C SER A 43 -9.52 -8.64 16.18
N ASP A 44 -8.66 -7.92 15.48
CA ASP A 44 -7.79 -6.91 16.07
C ASP A 44 -8.37 -5.51 15.83
N VAL A 45 -8.77 -4.83 16.90
CA VAL A 45 -9.44 -3.53 16.83
C VAL A 45 -8.54 -2.47 16.19
N GLU A 46 -7.22 -2.57 16.35
CA GLU A 46 -6.30 -1.57 15.82
C GLU A 46 -6.14 -1.72 14.30
N THR A 47 -6.03 -2.95 13.79
CA THR A 47 -5.76 -3.18 12.36
C THR A 47 -7.02 -3.46 11.53
N ARG A 48 -8.17 -3.75 12.16
CA ARG A 48 -9.42 -4.03 11.45
C ARG A 48 -9.84 -2.88 10.54
N GLY A 49 -10.18 -3.22 9.29
CA GLY A 49 -10.57 -2.24 8.28
C GLY A 49 -9.39 -1.41 7.75
N GLN A 50 -8.17 -1.90 7.92
CA GLN A 50 -6.97 -1.35 7.29
C GLN A 50 -6.36 -2.37 6.31
N ALA A 51 -5.65 -1.85 5.31
CA ALA A 51 -4.81 -2.65 4.43
C ALA A 51 -3.54 -1.89 4.08
N ILE A 52 -2.44 -2.63 3.92
CA ILE A 52 -1.20 -2.17 3.33
C ILE A 52 -1.08 -2.81 1.95
N VAL A 53 -0.82 -1.99 0.94
CA VAL A 53 -0.71 -2.43 -0.45
C VAL A 53 0.66 -2.02 -0.97
N VAL A 54 1.42 -2.99 -1.47
CA VAL A 54 2.73 -2.79 -2.09
C VAL A 54 2.55 -2.90 -3.60
N TYR A 55 2.73 -1.79 -4.32
CA TYR A 55 2.74 -1.75 -5.77
C TYR A 55 4.15 -1.99 -6.33
N THR A 56 4.23 -2.35 -7.60
CA THR A 56 5.51 -2.47 -8.32
C THR A 56 6.14 -1.11 -8.66
N THR A 57 5.35 -0.04 -8.73
CA THR A 57 5.84 1.29 -9.13
C THR A 57 5.30 2.40 -8.23
N LEU A 58 6.11 3.44 -8.04
CA LEU A 58 5.71 4.61 -7.25
C LEU A 58 4.53 5.36 -7.89
N LYS A 59 4.48 5.40 -9.21
CA LYS A 59 3.37 6.00 -9.98
C LYS A 59 2.03 5.35 -9.66
N ALA A 60 1.97 4.02 -9.57
CA ALA A 60 0.75 3.29 -9.24
C ALA A 60 0.28 3.62 -7.81
N ALA A 61 1.21 3.72 -6.85
CA ALA A 61 0.91 4.11 -5.48
C ALA A 61 0.31 5.53 -5.39
N HIS A 62 0.91 6.51 -6.07
CA HIS A 62 0.37 7.88 -6.11
C HIS A 62 -1.00 7.95 -6.79
N LEU A 63 -1.20 7.21 -7.88
CA LEU A 63 -2.49 7.18 -8.56
C LEU A 63 -3.58 6.56 -7.66
N ALA A 64 -3.27 5.47 -6.97
CA ALA A 64 -4.18 4.86 -6.01
C ALA A 64 -4.50 5.83 -4.85
N LEU A 65 -3.50 6.55 -4.33
CA LEU A 65 -3.69 7.58 -3.32
C LEU A 65 -4.67 8.66 -3.78
N GLU A 66 -4.44 9.22 -4.97
CA GLU A 66 -5.26 10.30 -5.52
C GLU A 66 -6.70 9.85 -5.78
N LYS A 67 -6.89 8.67 -6.36
CA LYS A 67 -8.20 8.19 -6.81
C LYS A 67 -9.04 7.54 -5.72
N LEU A 68 -8.41 6.87 -4.75
CA LEU A 68 -9.13 6.14 -3.70
C LEU A 68 -9.32 6.96 -2.42
N SER A 69 -8.57 8.05 -2.21
CA SER A 69 -8.82 8.91 -1.05
C SER A 69 -10.19 9.58 -1.17
N GLY A 70 -11.09 9.32 -0.23
CA GLY A 70 -12.48 9.78 -0.27
C GLY A 70 -13.37 8.98 -1.22
N PHE A 71 -12.91 7.86 -1.79
CA PHE A 71 -13.74 6.97 -2.60
C PHE A 71 -14.76 6.25 -1.71
N ASN A 72 -16.04 6.26 -2.10
CA ASN A 72 -17.09 5.53 -1.40
C ASN A 72 -17.03 4.05 -1.78
N TYR A 73 -16.64 3.21 -0.83
CA TYR A 73 -16.60 1.77 -0.99
C TYR A 73 -17.56 1.11 0.00
N HIS A 74 -18.69 0.60 -0.50
CA HIS A 74 -19.77 0.00 0.29
C HIS A 74 -20.24 0.87 1.48
N GLY A 75 -20.44 2.18 1.25
CA GLY A 75 -20.93 3.11 2.27
C GLY A 75 -19.85 3.63 3.21
N ARG A 76 -18.57 3.31 2.97
CA ARG A 76 -17.43 3.84 3.73
C ARG A 76 -16.49 4.59 2.82
N TYR A 77 -16.18 5.83 3.20
CA TYR A 77 -15.19 6.63 2.49
C TYR A 77 -13.78 6.21 2.86
N LEU A 78 -13.03 5.72 1.89
CA LEU A 78 -11.67 5.23 2.13
C LEU A 78 -10.73 6.39 2.47
N VAL A 79 -9.78 6.12 3.36
CA VAL A 79 -8.69 7.04 3.66
C VAL A 79 -7.41 6.39 3.19
N VAL A 80 -6.71 7.02 2.24
CA VAL A 80 -5.48 6.49 1.67
C VAL A 80 -4.31 7.42 1.98
N LYS A 81 -3.16 6.84 2.32
CA LYS A 81 -1.92 7.57 2.62
C LYS A 81 -0.71 6.83 2.05
N MET A 82 0.33 7.57 1.66
CA MET A 82 1.64 6.95 1.42
C MET A 82 2.15 6.33 2.72
N TYR A 83 2.67 5.12 2.63
CA TYR A 83 3.22 4.40 3.76
C TYR A 83 4.75 4.44 3.71
N THR A 84 5.36 4.92 4.78
CA THR A 84 6.82 4.87 4.97
C THR A 84 7.09 3.82 6.05
N PRO A 85 7.80 2.73 5.74
CA PRO A 85 8.22 1.75 6.75
C PRO A 85 9.11 2.40 7.82
N GLU A 86 9.25 1.73 8.96
CA GLU A 86 10.17 2.20 10.00
C GLU A 86 11.62 2.21 9.51
N PRO A 87 12.47 3.14 9.97
CA PRO A 87 13.85 3.26 9.51
C PRO A 87 14.64 1.96 9.56
N LYS A 88 14.49 1.17 10.62
CA LYS A 88 15.14 -0.15 10.76
C LYS A 88 14.77 -1.12 9.63
N VAL A 89 13.49 -1.13 9.24
CA VAL A 89 13.00 -1.96 8.13
C VAL A 89 13.55 -1.45 6.81
N ILE A 90 13.65 -0.13 6.64
CA ILE A 90 14.25 0.48 5.44
C ILE A 90 15.71 0.04 5.30
N ASP A 91 16.51 0.12 6.36
CA ASP A 91 17.91 -0.33 6.36
C ASP A 91 18.01 -1.81 5.93
N GLU A 92 17.17 -2.68 6.49
CA GLU A 92 17.12 -4.09 6.12
C GLU A 92 16.71 -4.32 4.65
N LEU A 93 15.73 -3.56 4.16
CA LEU A 93 15.30 -3.62 2.76
C LEU A 93 16.44 -3.19 1.84
N LEU A 94 17.07 -2.05 2.09
CA LEU A 94 18.18 -1.54 1.28
C LEU A 94 19.37 -2.50 1.26
N VAL A 95 19.69 -3.15 2.39
CA VAL A 95 20.73 -4.18 2.46
C VAL A 95 20.36 -5.41 1.63
N LYS A 96 19.09 -5.86 1.65
CA LYS A 96 18.61 -6.96 0.80
C LYS A 96 18.66 -6.58 -0.68
N TYR A 97 18.29 -5.36 -1.04
CA TYR A 97 18.35 -4.85 -2.41
C TYR A 97 19.79 -4.77 -2.93
N ASN A 98 20.75 -4.27 -2.15
CA ASN A 98 22.15 -4.18 -2.58
C ASN A 98 22.85 -5.55 -2.72
N LYS A 99 22.25 -6.63 -2.18
CA LYS A 99 22.78 -8.00 -2.27
C LYS A 99 22.21 -8.81 -3.45
N ASN A 100 21.12 -8.35 -4.07
CA ASN A 100 20.52 -8.99 -5.23
C ASN A 100 20.65 -8.01 -6.42
N ASP A 101 21.62 -8.25 -7.31
CA ASP A 101 22.02 -7.44 -8.48
C ASP A 101 20.93 -7.16 -9.55
N ASP A 102 19.64 -7.12 -9.21
CA ASP A 102 18.55 -7.20 -10.19
C ASP A 102 17.78 -5.90 -10.48
N ILE A 103 18.19 -4.71 -10.02
CA ILE A 103 17.50 -3.47 -10.46
C ILE A 103 18.46 -2.29 -10.64
N LYS A 104 19.15 -2.25 -11.79
CA LYS A 104 19.56 -0.96 -12.39
C LYS A 104 18.29 -0.29 -12.92
N GLY A 105 17.72 0.67 -12.18
CA GLY A 105 16.76 1.60 -12.76
C GLY A 105 15.56 1.98 -11.90
N LEU A 106 15.79 2.48 -10.69
CA LEU A 106 14.89 3.51 -10.13
C LEU A 106 15.42 4.90 -10.53
#